data_AF-A0A8S3J3S7-F1
#
_entry.id   AF-A0A8S3J3S7-F1
#
_cell.length_a   1.000
_cell.length_b   1.000
_cell.length_c   1.000
_cell.angle_alpha   90.00
_cell.angle_beta   90.00
_cell.angle_gamma   90.00
#
_symmetry.space_group_name_H-M   'P 1'
#
loop_
_entity.id
_entity.type
_entity.pdbx_description
1 polymer ?
#
loop_
_entity_poly.entity_id
_entity_poly.type
_entity_poly.pdbx_seq_one_letter_code
_entity_poly.pdbx_strand_id
1 'polypeptide(L)'
;MALDKLNNENANFMWFQLLVQVLLQMPVTTRSKDDLLQQSFLVYDNNQSAQKDIHLFNRTYWPTDAINWYTQDKFLFRLFNQACRTDDIDLLFNFRFFIHDLHHKLKEVYCEQQLKRNQQQTIIVYR
;
A
#
# COMPACT_ATOMS: atom_id res chain seq x y z
N MET A 1 -15.88 -25.30 -16.56
CA MET A 1 -15.86 -23.82 -16.72
C MET A 1 -15.86 -23.05 -15.40
N ALA A 2 -16.66 -23.41 -14.38
CA ALA A 2 -16.60 -22.76 -13.05
C ALA A 2 -15.39 -23.19 -12.19
N LEU A 3 -15.00 -24.46 -12.25
CA LEU A 3 -13.83 -25.01 -11.53
C LEU A 3 -12.48 -24.41 -12.00
N ASP A 4 -12.31 -24.19 -13.31
CA ASP A 4 -11.11 -23.53 -13.84
C ASP A 4 -10.98 -22.07 -13.40
N LYS A 5 -12.11 -21.36 -13.29
CA LYS A 5 -12.11 -19.97 -12.80
C LYS A 5 -11.70 -19.90 -11.33
N LEU A 6 -12.22 -20.79 -10.49
CA LEU A 6 -11.85 -20.86 -9.08
C LEU A 6 -10.37 -21.21 -8.89
N ASN A 7 -9.84 -22.15 -9.69
CA ASN A 7 -8.41 -22.49 -9.65
C ASN A 7 -7.53 -21.32 -10.10
N ASN A 8 -7.97 -20.55 -11.10
CA ASN A 8 -7.26 -19.36 -11.58
C ASN A 8 -7.27 -18.22 -10.55
N GLU A 9 -8.42 -17.94 -9.92
CA GLU A 9 -8.55 -16.93 -8.86
C GLU A 9 -7.68 -17.28 -7.65
N ASN A 10 -7.65 -18.55 -7.24
CA ASN A 10 -6.76 -19.02 -6.18
C ASN A 10 -5.29 -18.88 -6.55
N ALA A 11 -4.91 -19.20 -7.79
CA ALA A 11 -3.54 -19.02 -8.27
C ALA A 11 -3.12 -17.54 -8.28
N ASN A 12 -3.99 -16.63 -8.74
CA ASN A 12 -3.74 -15.19 -8.73
C ASN A 12 -3.60 -14.67 -7.30
N PHE A 13 -4.49 -15.09 -6.39
CA PHE A 13 -4.40 -14.71 -4.98
C PHE A 13 -3.05 -15.14 -4.38
N MET A 14 -2.64 -16.39 -4.62
CA MET A 14 -1.35 -16.90 -4.15
C MET A 14 -0.17 -16.14 -4.78
N TRP A 15 -0.26 -15.81 -6.07
CA TRP A 15 0.72 -14.98 -6.76
C TRP A 15 0.86 -13.59 -6.12
N PHE A 16 -0.24 -12.89 -5.85
CA PHE A 16 -0.20 -11.60 -5.15
C PHE A 16 0.32 -11.71 -3.72
N GLN A 17 -0.04 -12.76 -2.99
CA GLN A 17 0.49 -13.00 -1.65
C GLN A 17 2.02 -13.15 -1.67
N LEU A 18 2.54 -13.95 -2.61
CA LEU A 18 3.98 -14.12 -2.81
C LEU A 18 4.65 -12.80 -3.23
N LEU A 19 4.05 -12.06 -4.15
CA LEU A 19 4.56 -10.75 -4.59
C LEU A 19 4.66 -9.78 -3.41
N VAL A 20 3.59 -9.64 -2.62
CA VAL A 20 3.58 -8.78 -1.43
C VAL A 20 4.65 -9.23 -0.43
N GLN A 21 4.79 -10.54 -0.17
CA GLN A 21 5.84 -11.05 0.71
C GLN A 21 7.24 -10.69 0.23
N VAL A 22 7.51 -10.86 -1.07
CA VAL A 22 8.81 -10.51 -1.67
C VAL A 22 9.07 -9.01 -1.55
N LEU A 23 8.10 -8.16 -1.89
CA LEU A 23 8.23 -6.70 -1.79
C LEU A 23 8.47 -6.24 -0.34
N LEU A 24 7.84 -6.89 0.64
CA LEU A 24 8.03 -6.57 2.06
C LEU A 24 9.38 -7.02 2.63
N GLN A 25 10.01 -8.04 2.06
CA GLN A 25 11.34 -8.51 2.47
C GLN A 25 12.48 -7.72 1.85
N MET A 26 12.20 -6.92 0.80
CA MET A 26 13.22 -6.09 0.15
C MET A 26 13.70 -4.98 1.09
N PRO A 27 15.00 -4.65 1.08
CA PRO A 27 15.53 -3.56 1.88
C PRO A 27 14.95 -2.23 1.38
N VAL A 28 14.22 -1.56 2.25
CA VAL A 28 13.73 -0.21 2.04
C VAL A 28 14.91 0.75 2.17
N THR A 29 15.34 1.31 1.04
CA THR A 29 16.38 2.35 1.00
C THR A 29 15.78 3.69 0.63
N THR A 30 16.41 4.80 1.02
CA THR A 30 16.00 6.17 0.65
C THR A 30 15.83 6.33 -0.86
N ARG A 31 16.65 5.63 -1.64
CA ARG A 31 16.58 5.57 -3.11
C ARG A 31 15.22 5.10 -3.64
N SER A 32 14.53 4.23 -2.89
CA SER A 32 13.22 3.71 -3.28
C SER A 32 12.15 4.79 -3.33
N LYS A 33 12.23 5.79 -2.44
CA LYS A 33 11.35 6.95 -2.48
C LYS A 33 11.66 7.81 -3.71
N ASP A 34 12.94 8.02 -4.01
CA ASP A 34 13.37 8.80 -5.16
C ASP A 34 12.94 8.14 -6.49
N ASP A 35 13.08 6.82 -6.60
CA ASP A 35 12.63 6.04 -7.77
C ASP A 35 11.12 6.25 -8.01
N LEU A 36 10.30 6.14 -6.95
CA LEU A 36 8.85 6.38 -7.02
C LEU A 36 8.52 7.81 -7.45
N LEU A 37 9.21 8.80 -6.88
CA LEU A 37 8.99 10.21 -7.21
C LEU A 37 9.34 10.51 -8.66
N GLN A 38 10.48 10.01 -9.14
CA GLN A 38 10.91 10.19 -10.52
C GLN A 38 9.89 9.61 -11.50
N GLN A 39 9.41 8.38 -11.26
CA GLN A 39 8.36 7.77 -12.08
C GLN A 39 7.05 8.56 -12.02
N SER A 40 6.67 9.03 -10.83
CA SER A 40 5.46 9.85 -10.65
C SER A 40 5.53 11.14 -11.45
N PHE A 41 6.68 11.82 -11.48
CA PHE A 41 6.86 13.04 -12.29
C PHE A 41 6.75 12.77 -13.79
N LEU A 42 7.26 11.64 -14.28
CA LEU A 42 7.15 11.25 -15.68
C LEU A 42 5.69 10.95 -16.07
N VAL A 43 4.95 10.23 -15.22
CA VAL A 43 3.54 9.90 -15.48
C VAL A 43 2.65 11.14 -15.46
N TYR A 44 2.95 12.12 -14.61
CA TYR A 44 2.14 13.32 -14.40
C TYR A 44 2.76 14.60 -14.97
N ASP A 45 3.62 14.51 -15.99
CA ASP A 45 4.33 15.65 -16.58
C ASP A 45 3.38 16.80 -17.03
N ASN A 46 2.24 16.44 -17.60
CA ASN A 46 1.24 17.39 -18.07
C ASN A 46 0.21 17.82 -17.01
N ASN A 47 0.31 17.32 -15.76
CA ASN A 47 -0.65 17.57 -14.71
C ASN A 47 -0.03 18.38 -13.55
N GLN A 48 -0.16 19.70 -13.63
CA GLN A 48 0.37 20.62 -12.62
C GLN A 48 -0.19 20.37 -11.21
N SER A 49 -1.44 19.89 -11.09
CA SER A 49 -2.03 19.58 -9.78
C SER A 49 -1.33 18.38 -9.17
N ALA A 50 -1.15 17.31 -9.95
CA ALA A 50 -0.46 16.12 -9.49
C ALA A 50 1.02 16.42 -9.16
N GLN A 51 1.71 17.25 -9.96
CA GLN A 51 3.08 17.67 -9.65
C GLN A 51 3.19 18.39 -8.30
N LYS A 52 2.24 19.28 -7.97
CA LYS A 52 2.18 19.93 -6.65
C LYS A 52 1.99 18.90 -5.53
N ASP A 53 1.12 17.91 -5.73
CA ASP A 53 0.92 16.84 -4.74
C ASP A 53 2.17 15.95 -4.60
N ILE A 54 2.90 15.67 -5.69
CA ILE A 54 4.17 14.92 -5.65
C ILE A 54 5.23 15.69 -4.86
N HIS A 55 5.36 16.99 -5.08
CA HIS A 55 6.27 17.84 -4.30
C HIS A 55 5.89 17.90 -2.82
N LEU A 56 4.58 18.00 -2.52
CA LEU A 56 4.07 17.97 -1.15
C LEU A 56 4.44 16.64 -0.48
N PHE A 57 4.14 15.52 -1.14
CA PHE A 57 4.49 14.19 -0.66
C PHE A 57 6.00 14.08 -0.39
N ASN A 58 6.85 14.53 -1.31
CA ASN A 58 8.29 14.46 -1.10
C ASN A 58 8.73 15.16 0.19
N ARG A 59 8.17 16.34 0.47
CA ARG A 59 8.55 17.18 1.62
C ARG A 59 7.94 16.76 2.95
N THR A 60 6.69 16.29 2.94
CA THR A 60 5.91 16.11 4.18
C THR A 60 5.59 14.65 4.51
N TYR A 61 5.97 13.70 3.67
CA TYR A 61 5.66 12.29 3.93
C TYR A 61 6.42 11.73 5.14
N TRP A 62 5.66 11.14 6.07
CA TRP A 62 6.13 10.22 7.11
C TRP A 62 5.38 8.88 7.00
N PRO A 63 5.99 7.74 7.39
CA PRO A 63 5.35 6.41 7.40
C PRO A 63 4.08 6.36 8.26
N THR A 64 4.01 7.17 9.32
CA THR A 64 2.81 7.29 10.17
C THR A 64 1.58 7.80 9.41
N ASP A 65 1.80 8.54 8.32
CA ASP A 65 0.76 9.12 7.46
C ASP A 65 0.47 8.25 6.23
N ALA A 66 1.05 7.05 6.11
CA ALA A 66 0.90 6.20 4.93
C ALA A 66 -0.56 5.92 4.58
N ILE A 67 -1.41 5.64 5.58
CA ILE A 67 -2.85 5.43 5.38
C ILE A 67 -3.54 6.71 4.88
N ASN A 68 -3.18 7.88 5.40
CA ASN A 68 -3.76 9.15 4.99
C ASN A 68 -3.42 9.45 3.52
N TRP A 69 -2.17 9.24 3.13
CA TRP A 69 -1.72 9.40 1.74
C TRP A 69 -2.35 8.38 0.79
N TYR A 70 -2.58 7.14 1.26
CA TYR A 70 -3.27 6.12 0.48
C TYR A 70 -4.76 6.46 0.28
N THR A 71 -5.42 7.02 1.28
CA THR A 71 -6.88 7.27 1.23
C THR A 71 -7.26 8.58 0.55
N GLN A 72 -6.33 9.53 0.41
CA GLN A 72 -6.55 10.75 -0.34
C GLN A 72 -6.55 10.48 -1.85
N ASP A 73 -7.60 10.93 -2.56
CA ASP A 73 -7.69 10.83 -4.03
C ASP A 73 -6.73 11.82 -4.73
N LYS A 74 -5.45 11.51 -4.65
CA LYS A 74 -4.32 12.24 -5.23
C LYS A 74 -3.50 11.33 -6.13
N PHE A 75 -2.36 11.83 -6.62
CA PHE A 75 -1.46 11.09 -7.49
C PHE A 75 -1.10 9.70 -6.93
N LEU A 76 -0.82 9.60 -5.62
CA LEU A 76 -0.33 8.37 -5.01
C LEU A 76 -1.39 7.27 -5.03
N PHE A 77 -2.61 7.56 -4.57
CA PHE A 77 -3.73 6.63 -4.62
C PHE A 77 -4.03 6.19 -6.05
N ARG A 78 -4.09 7.14 -7.00
CA ARG A 78 -4.42 6.85 -8.40
C ARG A 78 -3.36 5.97 -9.05
N LEU A 79 -2.09 6.33 -8.91
CA LEU A 79 -0.97 5.61 -9.51
C LEU A 79 -0.80 4.22 -8.89
N PHE A 80 -0.95 4.10 -7.57
CA PHE A 80 -0.87 2.81 -6.89
C PHE A 80 -2.01 1.87 -7.30
N ASN A 81 -3.25 2.35 -7.31
CA ASN A 81 -4.39 1.53 -7.73
C ASN A 81 -4.34 1.16 -9.21
N GLN A 82 -3.76 2.02 -10.05
CA GLN A 82 -3.48 1.67 -11.44
C GLN A 82 -2.49 0.50 -11.49
N ALA A 83 -1.36 0.58 -10.79
CA ALA A 83 -0.36 -0.48 -10.73
C ALA A 83 -0.96 -1.84 -10.32
N CYS A 84 -1.82 -1.83 -9.29
CA CYS A 84 -2.51 -3.03 -8.81
C CYS A 84 -3.57 -3.59 -9.78
N ARG A 85 -4.18 -2.75 -10.65
CA ARG A 85 -5.20 -3.19 -11.61
C ARG A 85 -4.59 -3.73 -12.90
N THR A 86 -3.41 -3.26 -13.25
CA THR A 86 -2.69 -3.65 -14.46
C THR A 86 -1.60 -4.69 -14.19
N ASP A 87 -1.45 -5.13 -12.93
CA ASP A 87 -0.37 -6.01 -12.48
C ASP A 87 1.01 -5.53 -12.91
N ASP A 88 1.22 -4.21 -12.86
CA ASP A 88 2.48 -3.59 -13.25
C ASP A 88 3.51 -3.79 -12.15
N ILE A 89 4.25 -4.89 -12.25
CA ILE A 89 5.24 -5.32 -11.25
C ILE A 89 6.36 -4.28 -11.12
N ASP A 90 6.78 -3.63 -12.22
CA ASP A 90 7.83 -2.62 -12.20
C ASP A 90 7.37 -1.38 -11.43
N LEU A 91 6.13 -0.95 -11.65
CA LEU A 91 5.55 0.15 -10.90
C LEU A 91 5.36 -0.23 -9.43
N LEU A 92 4.84 -1.42 -9.13
CA LEU A 92 4.71 -1.93 -7.75
C LEU A 92 6.06 -2.03 -7.03
N PHE A 93 7.13 -2.40 -7.74
CA PHE A 93 8.48 -2.39 -7.21
C PHE A 93 8.95 -0.98 -6.84
N ASN A 94 8.60 0.04 -7.61
CA ASN A 94 8.86 1.44 -7.22
C ASN A 94 8.06 1.84 -5.98
N PHE A 95 6.87 1.29 -5.80
CA PHE A 95 6.07 1.46 -4.58
C PHE A 95 6.57 0.65 -3.36
N ARG A 96 7.61 -0.17 -3.46
CA ARG A 96 8.07 -1.07 -2.37
C ARG A 96 8.22 -0.39 -1.00
N PHE A 97 8.76 0.83 -0.98
CA PHE A 97 8.89 1.63 0.25
C PHE A 97 7.52 1.97 0.84
N PHE A 98 6.62 2.50 0.00
CA PHE A 98 5.28 2.89 0.42
C PHE A 98 4.44 1.67 0.84
N ILE A 99 4.57 0.54 0.14
CA ILE A 99 3.91 -0.73 0.48
C ILE A 99 4.36 -1.20 1.86
N HIS A 100 5.65 -1.12 2.16
CA HIS A 100 6.18 -1.48 3.47
C HIS A 100 5.56 -0.64 4.59
N ASP A 101 5.57 0.69 4.43
CA ASP A 101 5.03 1.62 5.42
C ASP A 101 3.51 1.46 5.59
N LEU A 102 2.77 1.33 4.47
CA LEU A 102 1.33 1.10 4.47
C LEU A 102 0.99 -0.22 5.15
N HIS A 103 1.69 -1.30 4.81
CA HIS A 103 1.48 -2.61 5.42
C HIS A 103 1.73 -2.60 6.93
N HIS A 104 2.83 -1.97 7.36
CA HIS A 104 3.13 -1.82 8.80
C HIS A 104 2.00 -1.06 9.51
N LYS A 105 1.57 0.07 8.95
CA LYS A 105 0.53 0.90 9.57
C LYS A 105 -0.84 0.21 9.60
N LEU A 106 -1.19 -0.54 8.55
CA LEU A 106 -2.41 -1.37 8.54
C LEU A 106 -2.37 -2.47 9.60
N LYS A 107 -1.22 -3.14 9.77
CA LYS A 107 -1.03 -4.16 10.80
C LYS A 107 -1.16 -3.58 12.22
N GLU A 108 -0.57 -2.41 12.45
CA GLU A 108 -0.68 -1.67 13.71
C GLU A 108 -2.16 -1.36 14.03
N VAL A 109 -2.87 -0.74 13.09
CA VAL A 109 -4.30 -0.40 13.24
C VAL A 109 -5.15 -1.65 13.46
N TYR A 110 -4.87 -2.73 12.74
CA TYR A 110 -5.56 -4.01 12.93
C TYR A 110 -5.34 -4.56 14.34
N CYS A 111 -4.10 -4.60 14.82
CA CYS A 111 -3.77 -5.07 16.18
C CYS A 111 -4.49 -4.23 17.25
N GLU A 112 -4.50 -2.90 17.13
CA GLU A 112 -5.23 -2.02 18.04
C GLU A 112 -6.74 -2.31 18.05
N GLN A 113 -7.33 -2.54 16.88
CA GLN A 113 -8.75 -2.87 16.76
C GLN A 113 -9.07 -4.22 17.43
N GLN A 114 -8.21 -5.23 17.26
CA GLN A 114 -8.40 -6.53 17.93
C GLN A 114 -8.31 -6.43 19.45
N LEU A 115 -7.35 -5.65 19.97
CA LEU A 115 -7.23 -5.42 21.42
C LEU A 115 -8.49 -4.76 22.00
N LYS A 116 -9.03 -3.74 21.32
CA LYS A 116 -10.27 -3.06 21.73
C LYS A 116 -11.47 -4.02 21.73
N ARG A 117 -11.57 -4.90 20.74
CA ARG A 117 -12.65 -5.90 20.67
C ARG A 117 -12.55 -6.91 21.81
N ASN A 118 -11.34 -7.40 22.12
CA ASN A 118 -11.13 -8.35 23.21
C ASN A 118 -11.44 -7.74 24.59
N GLN A 119 -11.13 -6.46 24.81
CA GLN A 119 -11.48 -5.75 26.05
C GLN A 119 -12.99 -5.59 26.23
N GLN A 120 -13.74 -5.36 25.15
CA GLN A 120 -15.21 -5.29 25.19
C GLN A 120 -15.87 -6.66 25.42
N GLN A 121 -15.15 -7.75 25.15
CA GLN A 121 -15.62 -9.13 25.34
C GLN A 121 -15.27 -9.71 26.73
N THR A 122 -14.62 -8.95 27.61
CA THR A 122 -14.39 -9.37 29.00
C THR A 122 -15.72 -9.40 29.75
N ILE A 123 -16.38 -10.56 29.78
CA ILE A 123 -17.59 -10.78 30.56
C ILE A 123 -17.21 -10.63 32.04
N ILE A 124 -17.73 -9.59 32.69
CA ILE A 124 -17.60 -9.42 34.14
C ILE A 124 -18.51 -10.46 34.79
N VAL A 125 -17.92 -11.54 35.32
CA VAL A 125 -18.65 -12.51 36.12
C VAL A 125 -18.77 -11.96 37.54
N TYR A 126 -19.98 -11.61 37.96
CA TYR A 126 -20.26 -11.30 39.35
C TYR A 126 -20.31 -12.61 40.15
N ARG A 127 -19.56 -12.66 41.25
CA ARG A 127 -19.65 -13.71 42.27
C ARG A 127 -20.74 -13.38 43.28
#